data_AF-A0A7K7XMC1-F1
#
_entry.id   AF-A0A7K7XMC1-F1
#
_cell.length_a   1.000
_cell.length_b   1.000
_cell.length_c   1.000
_cell.angle_alpha   90.00
_cell.angle_beta   90.00
_cell.angle_gamma   90.00
#
_symmetry.space_group_name_H-M   'P 1'
#
loop_
_entity.id
_entity.type
_entity.pdbx_description
1 polymer ?
#
loop_
_entity_poly.entity_id
_entity_poly.type
_entity_poly.pdbx_seq_one_letter_code
_entity_poly.pdbx_strand_id
1 'polypeptide(L)' 'RELTLQKGDIVYIHKEVDRNWLEGEHHGRVGIFPSNYVEPIKAPALQVLEYGEALALYNFRGDLHVELSFRK' A
#
# COMPACT_ATOMS: atom_id res chain seq x y z
N ARG A 1 22.20 19.98 4.72
CA ARG A 1 21.32 20.48 5.81
C ARG A 1 20.43 19.32 6.20
N GLU A 2 20.43 18.93 7.47
CA GLU A 2 19.65 17.77 7.94
C GLU A 2 18.16 18.15 8.04
N LEU A 3 17.29 17.19 7.73
CA LEU A 3 15.84 17.34 7.81
C LEU A 3 15.36 16.80 9.16
N THR A 4 14.59 17.60 9.90
CA THR A 4 13.97 17.15 11.16
C THR A 4 12.66 16.44 10.84
N LEU A 5 12.54 15.20 11.32
CA LEU A 5 11.34 14.35 11.18
C LEU A 5 10.88 13.89 12.57
N GLN A 6 9.58 13.81 12.78
CA GLN A 6 8.94 13.23 13.94
C GLN A 6 8.23 11.92 13.56
N LYS A 7 7.98 11.07 14.57
CA LYS A 7 7.26 9.80 14.34
C LYS A 7 5.86 10.09 13.80
N GLY A 8 5.57 9.55 12.62
CA GLY A 8 4.30 9.74 11.93
C GLY A 8 4.34 10.79 10.82
N ASP A 9 5.44 11.54 10.68
CA ASP A 9 5.62 12.47 9.57
C ASP A 9 5.75 11.71 8.25
N ILE A 10 5.17 12.28 7.19
CA ILE A 10 5.31 11.77 5.82
C ILE A 10 6.42 12.58 5.15
N VAL A 11 7.47 11.90 4.70
CA VAL A 11 8.58 12.49 3.95
C VAL A 11 8.64 11.92 2.54
N TYR A 12 8.84 12.79 1.55
CA TYR A 12 8.98 12.38 0.15
C TYR A 12 10.45 12.14 -0.15
N ILE A 13 10.81 10.89 -0.47
CA ILE A 13 12.20 10.53 -0.78
C ILE A 13 12.51 10.92 -2.23
N HIS A 14 13.58 11.70 -2.44
CA HIS A 14 14.04 12.12 -3.77
C HIS A 14 15.15 11.22 -4.30
N LYS A 15 16.17 10.96 -3.49
CA LYS A 15 17.31 10.11 -3.88
C LYS A 15 18.01 9.50 -2.67
N GLU A 16 18.68 8.37 -2.88
CA GLU A 16 19.64 7.81 -1.93
C GLU A 16 20.97 8.56 -2.10
N VAL A 17 21.49 9.11 -1.00
CA VAL A 17 22.80 9.79 -0.98
C VAL A 17 23.90 8.77 -0.76
N ASP A 18 23.67 7.86 0.19
CA ASP A 18 24.46 6.66 0.44
C ASP A 18 23.61 5.62 1.20
N ARG A 19 24.22 4.49 1.58
CA ARG A 19 23.54 3.36 2.26
C ARG A 19 22.82 3.76 3.55
N ASN A 20 23.30 4.79 4.24
CA ASN A 20 22.81 5.24 5.53
C ASN A 20 21.95 6.51 5.42
N TRP A 21 21.96 7.22 4.29
CA TRP A 21 21.35 8.55 4.14
C TRP A 21 20.46 8.68 2.89
N LEU A 22 19.26 9.20 3.12
CA LEU A 22 18.31 9.57 2.06
C LEU A 22 18.18 11.10 2.01
N GLU A 23 18.02 11.65 0.81
CA GLU A 23 17.57 13.02 0.60
C GLU A 23 16.06 13.01 0.31
N GLY A 24 15.32 13.90 0.96
CA GLY A 24 13.89 14.04 0.75
C GLY A 24 13.34 15.39 1.20
N GLU A 25 12.02 15.51 1.14
CA GLU A 25 11.28 16.74 1.40
C GLU A 25 10.17 16.52 2.43
N HIS A 26 10.09 17.43 3.41
CA HIS A 26 9.01 17.51 4.39
C HIS A 26 8.56 18.96 4.54
N HIS A 27 7.26 19.23 4.33
CA HIS A 27 6.67 20.58 4.37
C HIS A 27 7.46 21.64 3.56
N GLY A 28 7.87 21.31 2.34
CA GLY A 28 8.63 22.23 1.48
C GLY A 28 10.09 22.44 1.87
N ARG A 29 10.59 21.70 2.88
CA ARG A 29 12.00 21.72 3.30
C ARG A 29 12.70 20.49 2.79
N VAL A 30 13.73 20.68 1.99
CA VAL A 30 14.60 19.60 1.49
C VAL A 30 15.80 19.43 2.40
N GLY A 31 16.12 18.18 2.71
CA GLY A 31 17.31 17.83 3.49
C GLY A 31 17.56 16.33 3.49
N ILE A 32 18.62 15.93 4.20
CA ILE A 32 18.98 14.52 4.36
C ILE A 32 18.55 14.01 5.73
N PHE A 33 18.26 12.71 5.81
CA PHE A 33 17.92 11.99 7.04
C PHE A 33 18.37 10.52 6.95
N PRO A 34 18.59 9.83 8.08
CA PRO A 34 19.04 8.44 8.05
C PRO A 34 18.02 7.50 7.43
N SER A 35 18.46 6.57 6.58
CA SER A 35 17.60 5.59 5.90
C SER A 35 16.81 4.72 6.88
N ASN A 36 17.44 4.31 8.00
CA ASN A 36 16.82 3.46 9.02
C ASN A 36 15.72 4.16 9.85
N TYR A 37 15.45 5.45 9.63
CA TYR A 37 14.45 6.23 10.38
C TYR A 37 13.12 6.35 9.63
N VAL A 38 13.04 5.80 8.41
CA VAL A 38 11.85 5.82 7.58
C VAL A 38 11.50 4.42 7.11
N GLU A 39 10.22 4.19 6.89
CA GLU A 39 9.71 2.97 6.25
C GLU A 39 8.96 3.39 4.98
N PRO A 40 9.30 2.85 3.78
CA PRO A 40 8.59 3.16 2.57
C PRO A 40 7.12 2.78 2.71
N ILE A 41 6.22 3.76 2.57
CA ILE A 41 4.79 3.50 2.49
C ILE A 41 4.55 2.85 1.13
N LYS A 42 4.50 1.52 1.11
CA LYS A 42 3.96 0.80 -0.04
C LYS A 42 2.49 1.22 -0.13
N ALA A 43 2.14 1.98 -1.17
CA ALA A 43 0.75 2.06 -1.55
C ALA A 43 0.25 0.61 -1.62
N PRO A 44 -0.96 0.30 -1.11
CA PRO A 44 -1.55 -0.99 -1.43
C PRO A 44 -1.45 -1.11 -2.94
N ALA A 45 -0.81 -2.19 -3.43
CA ALA A 45 -0.90 -2.52 -4.84
C ALA A 45 -2.38 -2.35 -5.15
N LEU A 46 -2.73 -1.44 -6.07
CA LEU A 46 -4.10 -1.20 -6.46
C LEU A 46 -4.69 -2.58 -6.74
N GLN A 47 -5.38 -3.15 -5.77
CA GLN A 47 -6.21 -4.31 -5.95
C GLN A 47 -7.41 -3.67 -6.63
N VAL A 48 -7.30 -3.48 -7.94
CA VAL A 48 -8.48 -3.44 -8.77
C VAL A 48 -9.24 -4.67 -8.33
N LEU A 49 -10.37 -4.47 -7.65
CA LEU A 49 -11.33 -5.52 -7.36
C LEU A 49 -11.84 -5.99 -8.73
N GLU A 50 -11.01 -6.74 -9.44
CA GLU A 50 -11.34 -7.41 -10.68
C GLU A 50 -12.18 -8.60 -10.23
N TYR A 51 -13.46 -8.33 -9.98
CA TYR A 51 -14.43 -9.37 -9.70
C TYR A 51 -14.45 -10.27 -10.93
N GLY A 52 -13.86 -11.45 -10.81
CA GLY A 52 -13.88 -12.43 -11.88
C GLY A 52 -15.31 -12.84 -12.20
N GLU A 53 -15.61 -13.00 -13.49
CA GLU A 53 -16.88 -13.55 -13.94
C GLU A 53 -16.82 -15.09 -13.91
N ALA A 54 -17.84 -15.73 -13.36
CA ALA A 54 -17.95 -17.19 -13.36
C ALA A 54 -19.36 -17.61 -13.77
N LEU A 55 -19.43 -18.60 -14.66
CA LEU A 55 -20.70 -19.21 -15.08
C LEU A 55 -21.01 -20.42 -14.21
N ALA A 56 -22.21 -20.43 -13.63
CA ALA A 56 -22.74 -21.62 -12.98
C ALA A 56 -22.96 -22.73 -14.02
N LEU A 57 -22.18 -23.81 -13.94
CA LEU A 57 -22.32 -24.95 -14.85
C LEU A 57 -23.52 -25.85 -14.49
N TYR A 58 -23.95 -25.81 -13.23
CA TYR A 58 -25.03 -26.62 -12.66
C TYR A 58 -25.86 -25.80 -11.68
N ASN A 59 -27.06 -26.28 -11.38
CA ASN A 59 -27.90 -25.73 -10.32
C ASN A 59 -27.32 -26.10 -8.96
N PHE A 60 -27.31 -25.15 -8.03
CA PHE A 60 -26.90 -25.38 -6.65
C PHE A 60 -27.97 -24.87 -5.69
N ARG A 61 -28.34 -25.70 -4.71
CA ARG A 61 -29.24 -25.34 -3.62
C ARG A 61 -28.45 -25.45 -2.32
N GLY A 62 -28.21 -24.31 -1.70
CA GLY A 62 -27.58 -24.24 -0.38
C GLY A 62 -28.55 -24.70 0.70
N ASP A 63 -28.03 -25.48 1.65
CA ASP A 63 -28.75 -26.01 2.80
C ASP A 63 -28.38 -25.27 4.10
N LEU A 64 -27.25 -24.56 4.10
CA LEU A 64 -26.80 -23.74 5.23
C LEU A 64 -27.14 -22.27 5.03
N HIS A 65 -27.30 -21.52 6.13
CA HIS A 65 -27.61 -20.08 6.08
C HIS A 65 -26.55 -19.24 5.34
N VAL A 66 -25.30 -19.72 5.29
CA VAL A 66 -24.18 -19.05 4.62
C VAL A 66 -24.09 -19.37 3.12
N GLU A 67 -24.90 -20.29 2.61
CA GLU A 67 -24.82 -20.76 1.24
C GLU A 67 -25.82 -20.04 0.33
N LEU A 68 -25.33 -19.52 -0.79
CA LEU A 68 -26.17 -18.93 -1.83
C LEU A 68 -26.66 -20.01 -2.78
N SER A 69 -27.97 -20.07 -3.00
CA SER A 69 -28.57 -20.92 -4.02
C SER A 69 -28.62 -20.19 -5.36
N PHE A 70 -28.26 -20.87 -6.44
CA PHE A 70 -28.33 -20.32 -7.79
C PHE A 70 -28.76 -21.38 -8.79
N ARG A 71 -29.43 -20.94 -9.87
CA ARG A 71 -29.86 -21.79 -10.98
C ARG A 71 -29.20 -21.28 -12.25
N LYS A 72 -28.84 -22.21 -13.13
CA LYS A 72 -28.37 -21.93 -14.48
C LYS A 72 -29.52 -21.41 -15.35
#